data_AF-A0A0T7PLA9-F1
#
_entry.id   AF-A0A0T7PLA9-F1
#
_cell.length_a   1.000
_cell.length_b   1.000
_cell.length_c   1.000
_cell.angle_alpha   90.00
_cell.angle_beta   90.00
_cell.angle_gamma   90.00
#
_symmetry.space_group_name_H-M   'P 1'
#
loop_
_entity.id
_entity.type
_entity.pdbx_description
1 polymer ?
#
loop_
_entity_poly.entity_id
_entity_poly.type
_entity_poly.pdbx_seq_one_letter_code
_entity_poly.pdbx_strand_id
1 'polypeptide(L)' 'MRGGLADRPLLTIFGQFNDPLRFQPRWKELFPTARQLQVRRGNHFPMCDDPDLVAGALTSFVQRST' A
#
# COMPACT_ATOMS: atom_id res chain seq x y z
N MET A 1 -12.88 -9.77 -12.05
CA MET A 1 -11.97 -9.60 -13.21
C MET A 1 -10.77 -8.79 -12.76
N ARG A 2 -9.56 -9.23 -13.14
CA ARG A 2 -8.34 -8.43 -12.99
C ARG A 2 -8.21 -7.57 -14.25
N GLY A 3 -8.27 -6.25 -14.12
CA GLY A 3 -8.20 -5.31 -15.26
C GLY A 3 -6.82 -5.29 -15.93
N GLY A 4 -6.67 -4.59 -17.06
CA GLY A 4 -5.44 -4.59 -17.88
C GLY A 4 -4.15 -4.09 -17.21
N LEU A 5 -4.22 -3.59 -15.97
CA LEU A 5 -3.06 -3.20 -15.17
C LEU A 5 -2.66 -4.26 -14.13
N ALA A 6 -3.30 -5.43 -14.13
CA ALA A 6 -3.13 -6.37 -13.03
C ALA A 6 -1.75 -7.03 -12.92
N ASP A 7 -0.96 -6.96 -13.98
CA ASP A 7 0.42 -7.46 -14.01
C ASP A 7 1.44 -6.42 -13.52
N ARG A 8 1.00 -5.19 -13.21
CA ARG A 8 1.88 -4.15 -12.69
C ARG A 8 2.16 -4.38 -11.20
N PRO A 9 3.37 -4.06 -10.73
CA PRO A 9 3.66 -4.02 -9.30
C PRO A 9 2.64 -3.16 -8.55
N LEU A 10 2.20 -3.62 -7.37
CA LEU A 10 1.26 -2.91 -6.51
C LEU A 10 1.86 -2.66 -5.12
N LEU A 11 1.73 -1.42 -4.64
CA LEU A 11 2.00 -1.03 -3.26
C LEU A 11 0.73 -0.40 -2.68
N THR A 12 0.29 -0.90 -1.52
CA THR A 12 -0.75 -0.26 -0.70
C THR A 12 -0.13 0.26 0.60
N ILE A 13 -0.47 1.49 0.99
CA ILE A 13 -0.02 2.12 2.23
C ILE A 13 -1.24 2.62 2.98
N PHE A 14 -1.51 2.07 4.15
CA PHE A 14 -2.70 2.37 4.96
C PHE A 14 -2.29 2.80 6.36
N GLY A 15 -3.04 3.72 6.98
CA GLY A 15 -2.93 3.92 8.42
C GLY A 15 -3.49 2.72 9.19
N GLN A 16 -2.89 2.40 10.34
CA GLN A 16 -3.31 1.26 11.15
C GLN A 16 -4.80 1.27 11.52
N PHE A 17 -5.37 2.45 11.71
CA PHE A 17 -6.75 2.64 12.11
C PHE A 17 -7.70 2.94 10.94
N ASN A 18 -7.21 2.90 9.69
CA ASN A 18 -7.99 3.24 8.51
C ASN A 18 -8.03 2.09 7.49
N ASP A 19 -8.47 0.91 7.93
CA ASP A 19 -8.92 -0.16 7.02
C ASP A 19 -10.29 -0.75 7.45
N PRO A 20 -11.34 0.08 7.63
CA PRO A 20 -12.62 -0.38 8.17
C PRO A 20 -13.32 -1.42 7.29
N LEU A 21 -12.98 -1.48 6.01
CA LEU A 21 -13.58 -2.37 5.02
C LEU A 21 -12.66 -3.54 4.62
N ARG A 22 -11.54 -3.74 5.33
CA ARG A 22 -10.58 -4.84 5.10
C ARG A 22 -10.07 -4.88 3.65
N PHE A 23 -9.80 -3.72 3.09
CA PHE A 23 -9.27 -3.59 1.74
C PHE A 23 -7.85 -4.14 1.63
N GLN A 24 -6.98 -4.00 2.64
CA GLN A 24 -5.63 -4.57 2.55
C GLN A 24 -5.66 -6.09 2.31
N PRO A 25 -6.33 -6.92 3.15
CA PRO A 25 -6.47 -8.34 2.86
C PRO A 25 -7.03 -8.63 1.47
N ARG A 26 -8.06 -7.88 1.04
CA ARG A 26 -8.69 -8.08 -0.27
C ARG A 26 -7.75 -7.78 -1.43
N TRP A 27 -6.94 -6.72 -1.33
CA TRP A 27 -5.90 -6.42 -2.32
C TRP A 27 -4.84 -7.52 -2.37
N LYS A 28 -4.49 -8.14 -1.23
CA LYS A 28 -3.50 -9.22 -1.19
C LYS A 28 -4.02 -10.51 -1.85
N GLU A 29 -5.29 -10.85 -1.65
CA GLU A 29 -5.96 -11.95 -2.35
C GLU A 29 -5.99 -11.70 -3.86
N LEU A 30 -6.38 -10.49 -4.26
CA LEU A 30 -6.49 -10.09 -5.65
C LEU A 30 -5.15 -9.82 -6.31
N PHE A 31 -4.07 -9.58 -5.58
CA PHE A 31 -2.73 -9.32 -6.11
C PHE A 31 -1.70 -9.91 -5.13
N PRO A 32 -1.38 -11.21 -5.24
CA PRO A 32 -0.51 -11.90 -4.28
C PRO A 32 0.87 -11.27 -4.12
N THR A 33 1.38 -10.64 -5.19
CA THR A 33 2.67 -9.93 -5.21
C THR A 33 2.59 -8.51 -4.65
N ALA A 34 1.41 -8.01 -4.27
CA ALA A 34 1.24 -6.69 -3.70
C ALA A 34 2.07 -6.54 -2.42
N ARG A 35 2.80 -5.43 -2.34
CA ARG A 35 3.49 -5.01 -1.13
C ARG A 35 2.53 -4.16 -0.31
N GLN A 36 2.49 -4.42 1.00
CA GLN A 36 1.52 -3.82 1.90
C GLN A 36 2.26 -3.20 3.07
N LEU A 37 2.05 -1.91 3.25
CA LEU A 37 2.62 -1.15 4.36
C LEU A 37 1.48 -0.61 5.22
N GLN A 38 1.69 -0.69 6.53
CA GLN A 38 0.80 -0.09 7.51
C GLN A 38 1.57 0.95 8.33
N VAL A 39 1.08 2.19 8.33
CA VAL A 39 1.61 3.26 9.20
C VAL A 39 1.07 3.03 10.60
N ARG A 40 1.97 2.78 11.56
CA ARG A 40 1.63 2.47 12.94
C ARG A 40 0.86 3.64 13.56
N ARG A 41 -0.29 3.35 14.18
CA ARG A 41 -1.24 4.35 14.72
C ARG A 41 -1.75 5.39 13.72
N GLY A 42 -1.51 5.19 12.41
CA GLY A 42 -1.95 6.11 11.36
C GLY A 42 -3.45 6.04 11.10
N ASN A 43 -3.98 7.11 10.53
CA ASN A 43 -5.38 7.34 10.21
C ASN A 43 -5.60 7.33 8.69
N HIS A 44 -6.49 8.19 8.20
CA HIS A 44 -6.90 8.22 6.81
C HIS A 44 -5.83 8.75 5.84
N PHE A 45 -4.96 9.62 6.33
CA PHE A 45 -3.93 10.28 5.54
C PHE A 45 -2.54 9.81 5.99
N PRO A 46 -2.09 8.60 5.62
CA PRO A 46 -0.83 8.02 6.11
C PRO A 46 0.39 8.88 5.78
N MET A 47 0.38 9.65 4.69
CA MET A 47 1.44 10.59 4.35
C MET A 47 1.51 11.80 5.28
N CYS A 48 0.44 12.12 6.00
CA CYS A 48 0.42 13.14 7.03
C CYS A 48 0.77 12.55 8.41
N ASP A 49 0.47 11.27 8.64
CA ASP A 49 0.79 10.58 9.90
C ASP A 49 2.30 10.26 10.02
N ASP A 50 2.94 9.81 8.93
CA ASP A 50 4.37 9.50 8.87
C ASP A 50 4.93 9.78 7.45
N PRO A 51 5.26 11.04 7.12
CA PRO A 51 5.67 11.43 5.76
C PRO A 51 6.95 10.73 5.30
N ASP A 52 7.93 10.54 6.21
CA ASP A 52 9.22 9.95 5.89
C ASP A 52 9.09 8.46 5.56
N LEU A 53 8.29 7.72 6.34
CA LEU A 53 8.00 6.32 6.06
C LEU A 53 7.30 6.15 4.71
N VAL A 54 6.31 6.99 4.41
CA VAL A 54 5.58 6.94 3.13
C VAL A 54 6.51 7.27 1.96
N ALA A 55 7.29 8.35 2.05
CA ALA A 55 8.24 8.74 1.01
C ALA A 55 9.31 7.67 0.77
N GLY A 56 9.85 7.08 1.84
CA GLY A 56 10.82 5.99 1.77
C GLY A 56 10.25 4.74 1.11
N ALA A 57 8.99 4.39 1.43
CA ALA A 57 8.31 3.25 0.82
C ALA A 57 8.07 3.45 -0.68
N LEU A 58 7.65 4.65 -1.09
CA LEU A 58 7.46 4.99 -2.51
C LEU A 58 8.77 4.95 -3.28
N THR A 59 9.83 5.60 -2.78
CA THR A 59 11.16 5.61 -3.40
C THR A 59 11.69 4.20 -3.61
N SER A 60 11.65 3.40 -2.53
CA SER A 60 12.07 2.00 -2.53
C SER A 60 11.26 1.13 -3.50
N PHE A 61 9.96 1.41 -3.65
CA PHE A 61 9.08 0.66 -4.52
C PHE A 61 9.34 0.95 -6.00
N VAL A 62 9.51 2.22 -6.36
CA VAL A 62 9.84 2.64 -7.72
C VAL A 62 11.19 2.05 -8.16
N GLN A 63 12.22 2.16 -7.33
CA GLN A 63 13.55 1.62 -7.64
C GLN A 63 13.58 0.11 -7.90
N ARG A 64 12.67 -0.65 -7.27
CA ARG A 64 12.55 -2.11 -7.45
C ARG A 64 11.57 -2.53 -8.56
N SER A 65 10.94 -1.56 -9.22
CA SER A 65 9.93 -1.79 -10.27
C SER A 65 10.41 -1.39 -11.67
N THR A 66 11.47 -0.58 -11.74
CA THR A 66 12.38 -0.45 -12.90
C THR A 66 13.34 -1.62 -12.98
#